data_AF-A0A2A4RIA8-F1
#
_entry.id   AF-A0A2A4RIA8-F1
#
_cell.length_a   1.000
_cell.length_b   1.000
_cell.length_c   1.000
_cell.angle_alpha   90.00
_cell.angle_beta   90.00
_cell.angle_gamma   90.00
#
_symmetry.space_group_name_H-M   'P 1'
#
loop_
_entity.id
_entity.type
_entity.pdbx_description
1 polymer ?
#
loop_
_entity_poly.entity_id
_entity_poly.type
_entity_poly.pdbx_seq_one_letter_code
_entity_poly.pdbx_strand_id
1 'polypeptide(L)'
;MKTITIAALAGLTISGITTQSHAITITLDVSGMATWGFQGDPANDRLDVFVGSGALLTSILWDLNITTVGISWAEEVSIGFFGNSLTIFPGLGDAFTVTNQNYAGHMAPTNILLGADGILDIEFFESVWDDNLDAIDAYFEEGSTITITIIPTPGPLALLGLGGLTITRRKR
;
A
#
# COMPACT_ATOMS: atom_id res chain seq x y z
N MET A 1 -42.96 7.07 37.06
CA MET A 1 -41.96 6.63 36.07
C MET A 1 -42.67 6.49 34.73
N LYS A 2 -42.30 7.31 33.73
CA LYS A 2 -42.85 7.24 32.37
C LYS A 2 -41.90 6.39 31.53
N THR A 3 -42.35 5.21 31.14
CA THR A 3 -41.67 4.34 30.17
C THR A 3 -41.90 4.93 28.78
N ILE A 4 -40.83 5.30 28.09
CA ILE A 4 -40.87 5.66 26.66
C ILE A 4 -40.53 4.40 25.89
N THR A 5 -41.53 3.81 25.25
CA THR A 5 -41.37 2.68 24.34
C THR A 5 -40.95 3.21 22.97
N ILE A 6 -39.75 2.86 22.50
CA ILE A 6 -39.32 3.16 21.13
C ILE A 6 -39.92 2.09 20.24
N ALA A 7 -40.93 2.46 19.45
CA ALA A 7 -41.46 1.59 18.39
C ALA A 7 -40.39 1.46 17.29
N ALA A 8 -40.02 0.22 16.97
CA ALA A 8 -39.14 -0.09 15.85
C ALA A 8 -39.79 0.40 14.54
N LEU A 9 -39.21 1.43 13.93
CA LEU A 9 -39.62 1.93 12.63
C LEU A 9 -39.11 0.96 11.55
N ALA A 10 -39.86 -0.11 11.30
CA ALA A 10 -39.71 -0.92 10.11
C ALA A 10 -40.16 -0.08 8.90
N GLY A 11 -39.23 0.26 8.00
CA GLY A 11 -39.59 0.83 6.69
C GLY A 11 -39.01 2.21 6.34
N LEU A 12 -37.83 2.60 6.83
CA LEU A 12 -37.11 3.69 6.19
C LEU A 12 -36.35 3.16 4.96
N THR A 13 -37.04 3.06 3.83
CA THR A 13 -36.37 2.98 2.52
C THR A 13 -35.73 4.33 2.26
N ILE A 14 -34.43 4.45 2.54
CA ILE A 14 -33.63 5.62 2.15
C ILE A 14 -33.34 5.51 0.65
N SER A 15 -34.35 5.73 -0.18
CA SER A 15 -34.16 5.95 -1.61
C SER A 15 -33.63 7.36 -1.80
N GLY A 16 -32.31 7.53 -1.72
CA GLY A 16 -31.68 8.83 -1.93
C GLY A 16 -30.33 9.08 -1.28
N ILE A 17 -29.74 8.14 -0.53
CA ILE A 17 -28.31 8.26 -0.23
C ILE A 17 -27.56 7.88 -1.52
N THR A 18 -27.23 8.89 -2.32
CA THR A 18 -26.03 8.79 -3.15
C THR A 18 -24.85 8.78 -2.18
N THR A 19 -24.39 7.61 -1.79
CA THR A 19 -23.07 7.48 -1.16
C THR A 19 -22.07 7.87 -2.24
N GLN A 20 -21.75 9.17 -2.33
CA GLN A 20 -20.61 9.60 -3.11
C GLN A 20 -19.39 8.96 -2.45
N SER A 21 -18.81 7.97 -3.14
CA SER A 21 -17.53 7.41 -2.74
C SER A 21 -16.48 8.49 -2.90
N HIS A 22 -16.11 9.13 -1.80
CA HIS A 22 -15.05 10.13 -1.81
C HIS A 22 -13.70 9.42 -1.86
N ALA A 23 -12.77 9.95 -2.66
CA ALA A 23 -11.41 9.45 -2.69
C ALA A 23 -10.75 9.62 -1.31
N ILE A 24 -10.17 8.55 -0.78
CA ILE A 24 -9.39 8.57 0.46
C ILE A 24 -7.93 8.48 0.08
N THR A 25 -7.12 9.37 0.66
CA THR A 25 -5.66 9.33 0.51
C THR A 25 -5.04 8.81 1.81
N ILE A 26 -4.16 7.82 1.69
CA ILE A 26 -3.45 7.21 2.81
C ILE A 26 -1.96 7.34 2.51
N THR A 27 -1.22 7.99 3.40
CA THR A 27 0.24 8.06 3.34
C THR A 27 0.81 7.03 4.31
N LEU A 28 1.64 6.14 3.77
CA LEU A 28 2.31 5.05 4.45
C LEU A 28 3.77 5.45 4.65
N ASP A 29 4.22 5.43 5.89
CA ASP A 29 5.64 5.52 6.20
C ASP A 29 6.27 4.14 5.98
N VAL A 30 7.25 4.09 5.08
CA VAL A 30 7.98 2.87 4.71
C VAL A 30 9.43 2.92 5.16
N SER A 31 9.77 3.86 6.04
CA SER A 31 11.10 4.00 6.61
C SER A 31 11.56 2.71 7.30
N GLY A 32 12.79 2.32 7.00
CA GLY A 32 13.45 1.11 7.48
C GLY A 32 12.87 -0.19 6.94
N MET A 33 12.00 -0.16 5.90
CA MET A 33 11.67 -1.37 5.15
C MET A 33 12.84 -1.76 4.24
N ALA A 34 12.94 -3.03 3.87
CA ALA A 34 14.05 -3.53 3.07
C ALA A 34 13.62 -4.58 2.03
N THR A 35 14.41 -4.67 0.96
CA THR A 35 14.40 -5.75 -0.03
C THR A 35 15.50 -6.75 0.33
N TRP A 36 15.25 -8.04 0.13
CA TRP A 36 16.18 -9.13 0.49
C TRP A 36 16.43 -10.12 -0.64
N GLY A 37 15.69 -9.99 -1.74
CA GLY A 37 15.82 -10.86 -2.89
C GLY A 37 14.59 -10.76 -3.78
N PHE A 38 14.34 -11.82 -4.53
CA PHE A 38 13.28 -11.84 -5.53
C PHE A 38 11.87 -11.74 -4.95
N GLN A 39 10.94 -11.36 -5.80
CA GLN A 39 9.52 -11.34 -5.49
C GLN A 39 9.05 -12.66 -4.84
N GLY A 40 8.30 -12.56 -3.75
CA GLY A 40 7.78 -13.71 -3.03
C GLY A 40 8.72 -14.26 -1.96
N ASP A 41 9.96 -13.78 -1.87
CA ASP A 41 10.92 -14.23 -0.87
C ASP A 41 10.35 -14.03 0.56
N PRO A 42 10.41 -15.04 1.44
CA PRO A 42 9.94 -14.91 2.82
C PRO A 42 10.67 -13.86 3.67
N ALA A 43 11.87 -13.45 3.29
CA ALA A 43 12.69 -12.44 3.98
C ALA A 43 12.31 -11.01 3.58
N ASN A 44 11.67 -10.81 2.42
CA ASN A 44 11.21 -9.49 1.99
C ASN A 44 10.24 -8.87 3.00
N ASP A 45 10.41 -7.58 3.24
CA ASP A 45 9.45 -6.85 4.05
C ASP A 45 8.12 -6.68 3.28
N ARG A 46 7.01 -6.74 4.03
CA ARG A 46 5.65 -6.56 3.47
C ARG A 46 4.77 -5.69 4.36
N LEU A 47 3.79 -5.06 3.75
CA LEU A 47 2.78 -4.24 4.41
C LEU A 47 1.38 -4.63 3.93
N ASP A 48 0.54 -4.99 4.90
CA ASP A 48 -0.89 -5.23 4.68
C ASP A 48 -1.68 -4.01 5.15
N VAL A 49 -2.36 -3.34 4.22
CA VAL A 49 -3.20 -2.16 4.51
C VAL A 49 -4.66 -2.48 4.22
N PHE A 50 -5.51 -2.45 5.25
CA PHE A 50 -6.94 -2.55 5.03
C PHE A 50 -7.49 -1.23 4.46
N VAL A 51 -7.95 -1.26 3.22
CA VAL A 51 -8.54 -0.09 2.52
C VAL A 51 -10.00 -0.32 2.10
N GLY A 52 -10.53 -1.52 2.38
CA GLY A 52 -11.93 -1.87 2.20
C GLY A 52 -12.20 -2.75 0.98
N SER A 53 -13.10 -3.72 1.15
CA SER A 53 -13.49 -4.65 0.08
C SER A 53 -13.99 -3.91 -1.15
N GLY A 54 -13.44 -4.28 -2.32
CA GLY A 54 -13.83 -3.70 -3.60
C GLY A 54 -13.45 -2.23 -3.76
N ALA A 55 -12.58 -1.67 -2.90
CA ALA A 55 -12.05 -0.33 -3.13
C ALA A 55 -11.33 -0.27 -4.49
N LEU A 56 -11.41 0.86 -5.16
CA LEU A 56 -10.71 1.11 -6.42
C LEU A 56 -9.46 1.93 -6.13
N LEU A 57 -8.27 1.39 -6.40
CA LEU A 57 -7.03 2.17 -6.36
C LEU A 57 -6.93 3.06 -7.60
N THR A 58 -6.75 4.36 -7.38
CA THR A 58 -6.70 5.37 -8.44
C THR A 58 -5.36 6.05 -8.58
N SER A 59 -4.54 6.06 -7.53
CA SER A 59 -3.20 6.68 -7.57
C SER A 59 -2.26 6.02 -6.57
N ILE A 60 -1.00 5.92 -6.96
CA ILE A 60 0.16 5.64 -6.11
C ILE A 60 1.15 6.78 -6.34
N LEU A 61 1.58 7.44 -5.28
CA LEU A 61 2.68 8.39 -5.26
C LEU A 61 3.75 7.83 -4.35
N TRP A 62 5.01 8.11 -4.64
CA TRP A 62 6.11 7.71 -3.79
C TRP A 62 7.13 8.83 -3.69
N ASP A 63 7.80 8.89 -2.54
CA ASP A 63 8.92 9.75 -2.24
C ASP A 63 9.86 8.93 -1.35
N LEU A 64 10.87 8.31 -1.95
CA LEU A 64 11.65 7.23 -1.34
C LEU A 64 13.12 7.59 -1.32
N ASN A 65 13.73 7.55 -0.14
CA ASN A 65 15.17 7.66 0.02
C ASN A 65 15.75 6.26 0.07
N ILE A 66 16.50 5.86 -0.95
CA ILE A 66 17.00 4.49 -1.11
C ILE A 66 18.50 4.45 -0.83
N THR A 67 18.92 3.45 -0.06
CA THR A 67 20.32 3.01 0.02
C THR A 67 20.39 1.56 -0.43
N THR A 68 21.19 1.29 -1.47
CA THR A 68 21.51 -0.07 -1.89
C THR A 68 22.72 -0.60 -1.13
N VAL A 69 22.86 -1.92 -1.08
CA VAL A 69 23.87 -2.63 -0.31
C VAL A 69 24.67 -3.52 -1.25
N GLY A 70 25.99 -3.58 -1.06
CA GLY A 70 26.83 -4.44 -1.88
C GLY A 70 26.92 -3.92 -3.32
N ILE A 71 26.51 -4.74 -4.28
CA ILE A 71 26.55 -4.42 -5.71
C ILE A 71 25.17 -4.17 -6.34
N SER A 72 24.09 -4.24 -5.56
CA SER A 72 22.71 -4.02 -6.02
C SER A 72 22.48 -2.60 -6.54
N TRP A 73 21.62 -2.45 -7.53
CA TRP A 73 21.37 -1.17 -8.20
C TRP A 73 20.00 -0.56 -7.86
N ALA A 74 19.93 0.77 -7.92
CA ALA A 74 18.70 1.48 -7.61
C ALA A 74 17.53 1.13 -8.54
N GLU A 75 17.82 0.82 -9.81
CA GLU A 75 16.78 0.42 -10.78
C GLU A 75 16.14 -0.94 -10.52
N GLU A 76 16.73 -1.75 -9.65
CA GLU A 76 16.28 -3.11 -9.35
C GLU A 76 15.31 -3.15 -8.17
N VAL A 77 15.39 -2.13 -7.31
CA VAL A 77 14.47 -1.92 -6.19
C VAL A 77 13.05 -1.83 -6.74
N SER A 78 12.23 -2.75 -6.29
CA SER A 78 10.89 -2.98 -6.80
C SER A 78 9.87 -3.00 -5.68
N ILE A 79 8.71 -2.40 -5.94
CA ILE A 79 7.61 -2.39 -4.99
C ILE A 79 6.38 -2.92 -5.70
N GLY A 80 5.94 -4.08 -5.25
CA GLY A 80 4.78 -4.76 -5.78
C GLY A 80 3.55 -4.51 -4.94
N PHE A 81 2.42 -4.42 -5.62
CA PHE A 81 1.10 -4.22 -5.04
C PHE A 81 0.19 -5.35 -5.48
N PHE A 82 -0.73 -5.76 -4.61
CA PHE A 82 -1.77 -6.77 -4.89
C PHE A 82 -1.21 -8.15 -5.23
N GLY A 83 -0.33 -8.69 -4.37
CA GLY A 83 0.38 -9.92 -4.69
C GLY A 83 1.20 -9.78 -5.98
N ASN A 84 1.71 -8.55 -6.22
CA ASN A 84 2.55 -8.18 -7.35
C ASN A 84 1.85 -8.15 -8.73
N SER A 85 0.53 -7.95 -8.77
CA SER A 85 -0.16 -7.70 -10.06
C SER A 85 0.17 -6.33 -10.66
N LEU A 86 0.77 -5.46 -9.86
CA LEU A 86 1.24 -4.14 -10.23
C LEU A 86 2.59 -3.91 -9.54
N THR A 87 3.58 -3.45 -10.30
CA THR A 87 4.92 -3.19 -9.76
C THR A 87 5.39 -1.81 -10.20
N ILE A 88 6.03 -1.09 -9.29
CA ILE A 88 6.77 0.14 -9.60
C ILE A 88 8.26 -0.06 -9.38
N PHE A 89 9.06 0.70 -10.12
CA PHE A 89 10.52 0.71 -10.07
C PHE A 89 10.95 2.16 -9.76
N PRO A 90 11.12 2.53 -8.48
CA PRO A 90 11.38 3.91 -8.10
C PRO A 90 12.64 4.49 -8.75
N GLY A 91 13.70 3.69 -8.87
CA GLY A 91 14.98 4.07 -9.46
C GLY A 91 15.14 3.70 -10.93
N LEU A 92 14.05 3.46 -11.68
CA LEU A 92 14.13 2.97 -13.06
C LEU A 92 15.09 3.81 -13.93
N GLY A 93 16.09 3.15 -14.52
CA GLY A 93 17.11 3.78 -15.36
C GLY A 93 18.35 4.28 -14.61
N ASP A 94 18.40 4.09 -13.29
CA ASP A 94 19.58 4.34 -12.46
C ASP A 94 20.29 3.02 -12.11
N ALA A 95 21.12 2.57 -13.05
CA ALA A 95 21.87 1.31 -13.01
C ALA A 95 23.13 1.39 -12.12
N PHE A 96 23.00 1.99 -10.93
CA PHE A 96 24.12 2.22 -10.02
C PHE A 96 23.73 1.93 -8.57
N THR A 97 24.75 1.59 -7.78
CA THR A 97 24.66 1.58 -6.32
C THR A 97 24.43 3.00 -5.80
N VAL A 98 23.53 3.18 -4.84
CA VAL A 98 23.20 4.51 -4.30
C VAL A 98 23.17 4.52 -2.79
N THR A 99 23.38 5.70 -2.21
CA THR A 99 23.33 5.91 -0.76
C THR A 99 22.47 7.13 -0.47
N ASN A 100 21.36 6.92 0.25
CA ASN A 100 20.39 7.94 0.63
C ASN A 100 19.95 8.80 -0.59
N GLN A 101 19.72 8.15 -1.72
CA GLN A 101 19.30 8.80 -2.95
C GLN A 101 17.78 8.86 -3.02
N ASN A 102 17.24 10.05 -3.27
CA ASN A 102 15.81 10.25 -3.35
C ASN A 102 15.26 9.92 -4.75
N TYR A 103 14.15 9.19 -4.77
CA TYR A 103 13.34 8.90 -5.94
C TYR A 103 11.88 9.20 -5.63
N ALA A 104 11.33 10.19 -6.33
CA ALA A 104 9.92 10.55 -6.23
C ALA A 104 9.20 10.34 -7.56
N GLY A 105 7.96 9.89 -7.48
CA GLY A 105 7.17 9.63 -8.67
C GLY A 105 5.71 9.34 -8.36
N HIS A 106 4.98 9.05 -9.43
CA HIS A 106 3.57 8.71 -9.34
C HIS A 106 3.16 7.76 -10.45
N MET A 107 2.11 7.02 -10.20
CA MET A 107 1.43 6.16 -11.14
C MET A 107 -0.07 6.23 -10.88
N ALA A 108 -0.85 6.38 -11.95
CA ALA A 108 -2.31 6.34 -11.91
C ALA A 108 -2.79 5.02 -12.53
N PRO A 109 -2.85 3.92 -11.75
CA PRO A 109 -3.32 2.66 -12.28
C PRO A 109 -4.76 2.80 -12.77
N THR A 110 -5.05 2.27 -13.95
CA THR A 110 -6.41 2.26 -14.47
C THR A 110 -7.13 1.00 -13.96
N ASN A 111 -8.17 1.20 -13.16
CA ASN A 111 -9.15 0.16 -12.78
C ASN A 111 -8.65 -1.00 -11.91
N ILE A 112 -7.75 -0.78 -10.95
CA ILE A 112 -7.39 -1.85 -10.00
C ILE A 112 -8.43 -1.92 -8.87
N LEU A 113 -9.31 -2.92 -8.97
CA LEU A 113 -10.30 -3.24 -7.96
C LEU A 113 -9.69 -4.18 -6.93
N LEU A 114 -9.82 -3.82 -5.65
CA LEU A 114 -9.37 -4.67 -4.56
C LEU A 114 -10.25 -5.89 -4.36
N GLY A 115 -9.61 -6.95 -3.85
CA GLY A 115 -10.24 -8.20 -3.47
C GLY A 115 -11.33 -8.03 -2.41
N ALA A 116 -12.05 -9.12 -2.17
CA ALA A 116 -13.13 -9.18 -1.19
C ALA A 116 -12.65 -9.08 0.27
N ASP A 117 -11.35 -9.32 0.51
CA ASP A 117 -10.68 -9.11 1.80
C ASP A 117 -10.43 -7.62 2.09
N GLY A 118 -10.36 -6.77 1.05
CA GLY A 118 -10.12 -5.35 1.17
C GLY A 118 -8.71 -4.98 1.65
N ILE A 119 -7.77 -5.91 1.52
CA ILE A 119 -6.38 -5.74 1.93
C ILE A 119 -5.56 -5.39 0.67
N LEU A 120 -4.82 -4.29 0.77
CA LEU A 120 -3.73 -3.97 -0.14
C LEU A 120 -2.46 -4.59 0.44
N ASP A 121 -1.98 -5.65 -0.19
CA ASP A 121 -0.66 -6.22 0.06
C ASP A 121 0.40 -5.45 -0.73
N ILE A 122 1.48 -5.09 -0.06
CA ILE A 122 2.64 -4.39 -0.61
C ILE A 122 3.89 -5.18 -0.25
N GLU A 123 4.68 -5.55 -1.27
CA GLU A 123 5.94 -6.26 -1.10
C GLU A 123 7.11 -5.42 -1.63
N PHE A 124 8.22 -5.42 -0.89
CA PHE A 124 9.46 -4.74 -1.24
C PHE A 124 10.50 -5.80 -1.62
N PHE A 125 10.98 -5.79 -2.86
CA PHE A 125 11.81 -6.86 -3.42
C PHE A 125 12.75 -6.33 -4.52
N GLU A 126 13.63 -7.19 -5.06
CA GLU A 126 14.42 -6.91 -6.26
C GLU A 126 13.93 -7.72 -7.47
N SER A 127 13.85 -7.08 -8.65
CA SER A 127 13.18 -7.67 -9.82
C SER A 127 14.09 -8.29 -10.88
N VAL A 128 15.41 -8.17 -10.76
CA VAL A 128 16.34 -8.57 -11.83
C VAL A 128 17.43 -9.50 -11.31
N TRP A 129 18.22 -9.06 -10.33
CA TRP A 129 19.25 -9.85 -9.68
C TRP A 129 19.00 -9.91 -8.18
N ASP A 130 19.50 -10.97 -7.55
CA ASP A 130 19.65 -11.10 -6.10
C ASP A 130 21.16 -11.17 -5.90
N ASP A 131 21.75 -9.97 -5.74
CA ASP A 131 23.19 -9.80 -5.71
C ASP A 131 23.76 -10.06 -4.32
N ASN A 132 22.94 -9.93 -3.27
CA ASN A 132 23.30 -10.21 -1.90
C ASN A 132 22.48 -11.37 -1.32
N LEU A 133 22.82 -12.60 -1.74
CA LEU A 133 22.17 -13.81 -1.24
C LEU A 133 22.03 -13.86 0.29
N ASP A 134 20.81 -14.08 0.76
CA ASP A 134 20.41 -14.14 2.18
C ASP A 134 20.73 -12.86 2.99
N ALA A 135 20.84 -11.71 2.33
CA ALA A 135 21.10 -10.41 2.95
C ALA A 135 20.20 -9.32 2.35
N ILE A 136 20.27 -8.13 2.92
CA ILE A 136 19.53 -6.97 2.39
C ILE A 136 20.22 -6.51 1.10
N ASP A 137 19.43 -6.26 0.06
CA ASP A 137 19.89 -5.64 -1.18
C ASP A 137 19.71 -4.13 -1.16
N ALA A 138 18.57 -3.65 -0.65
CA ALA A 138 18.31 -2.23 -0.47
C ALA A 138 17.38 -1.99 0.72
N TYR A 139 17.46 -0.78 1.28
CA TYR A 139 16.54 -0.34 2.32
C TYR A 139 16.13 1.12 2.14
N PHE A 140 14.96 1.44 2.67
CA PHE A 140 14.36 2.77 2.60
C PHE A 140 14.75 3.57 3.83
N GLU A 141 15.46 4.68 3.65
CA GLU A 141 15.92 5.57 4.70
C GLU A 141 14.76 6.35 5.32
N GLU A 142 15.03 7.03 6.44
CA GLU A 142 14.05 7.86 7.16
C GLU A 142 13.39 8.90 6.23
N GLY A 143 12.06 9.03 6.36
CA GLY A 143 11.25 9.96 5.57
C GLY A 143 10.73 9.37 4.26
N SER A 144 11.00 8.09 3.97
CA SER A 144 10.47 7.41 2.80
C SER A 144 8.96 7.13 2.94
N THR A 145 8.17 7.54 1.96
CA THR A 145 6.71 7.39 1.97
C THR A 145 6.12 6.87 0.68
N ILE A 146 5.00 6.15 0.81
CA ILE A 146 4.12 5.78 -0.29
C ILE A 146 2.72 6.32 0.02
N THR A 147 2.16 7.09 -0.89
CA THR A 147 0.80 7.63 -0.76
C THR A 147 -0.11 6.97 -1.79
N ILE A 148 -1.17 6.33 -1.30
CA ILE A 148 -2.20 5.71 -2.14
C ILE A 148 -3.49 6.53 -2.10
N THR A 149 -4.18 6.61 -3.22
CA THR A 149 -5.54 7.14 -3.31
C THR A 149 -6.49 6.05 -3.74
N ILE A 150 -7.54 5.83 -2.96
CA ILE A 150 -8.56 4.81 -3.22
C ILE A 150 -9.96 5.43 -3.22
N ILE A 151 -10.86 4.85 -4.02
CA ILE A 151 -12.29 5.11 -3.97
C ILE A 151 -12.94 3.88 -3.31
N PRO A 152 -13.30 3.96 -2.01
CA PRO A 152 -13.90 2.83 -1.30
C PRO A 152 -15.32 2.56 -1.78
N THR A 153 -15.79 1.32 -1.60
CA THR A 153 -17.21 1.01 -1.79
C THR A 153 -18.06 1.62 -0.66
N PRO A 154 -19.37 1.84 -0.85
CA PRO A 154 -20.23 2.46 0.16
C PRO A 154 -20.25 1.78 1.54
N GLY A 155 -20.01 0.48 1.62
CA GLY A 155 -20.01 -0.29 2.88
C GLY A 155 -18.78 -0.06 3.76
N PRO A 156 -17.55 -0.27 3.23
CA PRO A 156 -16.29 -0.04 3.96
C PRO A 156 -16.09 1.37 4.52
N LEU A 157 -16.70 2.41 3.94
CA LEU A 157 -16.68 3.77 4.50
C LEU A 157 -17.24 3.83 5.92
N ALA A 158 -18.28 3.05 6.23
CA ALA A 158 -18.84 2.98 7.56
C ALA A 158 -17.86 2.33 8.57
N LEU A 159 -17.06 1.35 8.11
CA LEU A 159 -16.08 0.64 8.96
C LEU A 159 -14.81 1.48 9.20
N LEU A 160 -14.29 2.15 8.17
CA LEU A 160 -13.19 3.10 8.31
C LEU A 160 -13.58 4.29 9.20
N GLY A 161 -14.81 4.79 9.07
CA GLY A 161 -15.34 5.90 9.88
C GLY A 161 -15.69 5.53 11.34
N LEU A 162 -15.93 4.25 11.66
CA LEU A 162 -16.31 3.79 13.00
C LEU A 162 -15.16 3.18 13.83
N GLY A 163 -13.93 3.13 13.30
CA GLY A 163 -12.73 2.92 14.14
C GLY A 163 -11.73 1.84 13.69
N GLY A 164 -11.57 1.57 12.39
CA GLY A 164 -10.74 0.44 11.95
C GLY A 164 -9.78 0.73 10.80
N LEU A 165 -8.85 1.68 10.94
CA LEU A 165 -7.61 1.61 10.15
C LEU A 165 -6.62 0.75 10.94
N THR A 166 -6.45 -0.50 10.50
CA THR A 166 -5.37 -1.37 11.02
C THR A 166 -4.27 -1.42 9.98
N ILE A 167 -3.08 -0.97 10.38
CA ILE A 167 -1.85 -1.10 9.60
C ILE A 167 -1.01 -2.12 10.35
N THR A 168 -0.65 -3.21 9.68
CA THR A 168 0.15 -4.27 10.30
C THR A 168 1.46 -4.38 9.52
N ARG A 169 2.56 -3.98 10.15
CA ARG A 169 3.91 -4.23 9.65
C ARG A 169 4.33 -5.63 10.07
N ARG A 170 4.72 -6.49 9.12
CA ARG A 170 5.20 -7.84 9.43
C ARG A 170 6.64 -7.98 8.96
N LYS A 171 7.56 -8.09 9.92
CA LYS A 171 8.91 -8.60 9.71
C LYS A 171 8.89 -10.06 10.15
N ARG A 172 9.31 -11.00 9.30
CA ARG A 172 9.42 -12.41 9.70
C ARG A 172 10.78 -12.72 10.28
#